data_AF-B4DGX7-F1
#
_entry.id   AF-B4DGX7-F1
#
_cell.length_a   1.000
_cell.length_b   1.000
_cell.length_c   1.000
_cell.angle_alpha   90.00
_cell.angle_beta   90.00
_cell.angle_gamma   90.00
#
_symmetry.space_group_name_H-M   'P 1'
#
loop_
_entity.id
_entity.type
_entity.pdbx_description
1 polymer ?
#
loop_
_entity_poly.entity_id
_entity_poly.type
_entity_poly.pdbx_seq_one_letter_code
_entity_poly.pdbx_strand_id
1 'polypeptide(L)'
;MASSHPEQLYVVLKPTRGYQPVRYYLIYDSGDRQGLLSAYHDEACFSLSIPFNPEDSAPSSFCKFFKDSRNIKILKDPYLRGELLKHTKLDIVDSLSALPKTQHDLSSFLVDMWYQTEWMLCFSVNGVFKEVEGQSQGSVLAFTRTFIATPGSSSSLCIVNDKLFVRDTSHQGT
;
A
#
# COMPACT_ATOMS: atom_id res chain seq x y z
N MET A 1 6.62 -23.92 37.29
CA MET A 1 6.07 -24.04 35.92
C MET A 1 5.47 -22.69 35.56
N ALA A 2 6.19 -21.89 34.79
CA ALA A 2 5.67 -20.64 34.23
C ALA A 2 5.47 -20.88 32.73
N SER A 3 4.26 -20.61 32.23
CA SER A 3 3.90 -20.83 30.84
C SER A 3 4.65 -19.86 29.94
N SER A 4 5.52 -20.41 29.10
CA SER A 4 6.08 -19.73 27.94
C SER A 4 4.96 -19.46 26.92
N HIS A 5 4.57 -18.21 26.76
CA HIS A 5 3.96 -17.74 25.51
C HIS A 5 5.08 -17.17 24.64
N PRO A 6 5.09 -17.48 23.32
CA PRO A 6 6.21 -17.14 22.47
C PRO A 6 6.29 -15.63 22.31
N GLU A 7 7.47 -15.07 22.53
CA GLU A 7 7.83 -13.75 22.01
C GLU A 7 7.55 -13.76 20.50
N GLN A 8 6.41 -13.20 20.10
CA GLN A 8 6.14 -12.86 18.72
C GLN A 8 7.17 -11.82 18.32
N LEU A 9 8.22 -12.30 17.67
CA LEU A 9 8.99 -11.72 16.56
C LEU A 9 8.76 -10.23 16.28
N TYR A 10 8.93 -9.36 17.27
CA TYR A 10 9.22 -7.96 17.04
C TYR A 10 10.65 -7.93 16.51
N VAL A 11 10.79 -7.98 15.19
CA VAL A 11 12.03 -7.54 14.56
C VAL A 11 12.17 -6.07 14.97
N VAL A 12 13.03 -5.84 15.96
CA VAL A 12 13.45 -4.54 16.44
C VAL A 12 14.22 -3.87 15.31
N LEU A 13 13.49 -3.18 14.44
CA LEU A 13 14.05 -2.07 13.67
C LEU A 13 14.37 -0.97 14.68
N LYS A 14 15.64 -0.58 14.77
CA LYS A 14 16.11 0.38 15.77
C LYS A 14 15.20 1.64 15.82
N PRO A 15 14.76 2.06 17.01
CA PRO A 15 13.69 3.07 17.17
C PRO A 15 14.23 4.50 17.09
N THR A 16 14.97 4.87 16.03
CA THR A 16 15.53 6.22 15.93
C THR A 16 14.75 7.18 15.03
N ARG A 17 13.72 6.74 14.30
CA ARG A 17 12.79 7.64 13.58
C ARG A 17 11.37 7.05 13.55
N GLY A 18 10.55 7.43 14.53
CA GLY A 18 9.22 6.87 14.74
C GLY A 18 8.18 7.13 13.64
N TYR A 19 7.28 6.16 13.49
CA TYR A 19 5.85 6.31 13.13
C TYR A 19 5.44 7.00 11.83
N GLN A 20 6.19 6.79 10.74
CA GLN A 20 5.84 7.33 9.42
C GLN A 20 4.58 6.70 8.76
N PRO A 21 4.38 5.36 8.80
CA PRO A 21 3.22 4.76 8.12
C PRO A 21 1.88 5.20 8.73
N VAL A 22 1.80 5.34 10.06
CA VAL A 22 0.55 5.68 10.75
C VAL A 22 -0.01 7.02 10.24
N ARG A 23 0.81 8.07 10.15
CA ARG A 23 0.36 9.38 9.64
C ARG A 23 -0.11 9.31 8.19
N TYR A 24 0.61 8.57 7.35
CA TYR A 24 0.23 8.36 5.96
C TYR A 24 -1.18 7.76 5.85
N TYR A 25 -1.46 6.67 6.59
CA TYR A 25 -2.76 6.00 6.52
C TYR A 25 -3.89 6.79 7.18
N LEU A 26 -3.62 7.61 8.21
CA LEU A 26 -4.61 8.54 8.76
C LEU A 26 -5.08 9.56 7.72
N ILE A 27 -4.18 10.08 6.89
CA ILE A 27 -4.54 10.96 5.77
C ILE A 27 -5.26 10.15 4.68
N TYR A 28 -4.74 8.97 4.35
CA TYR A 28 -5.30 8.09 3.32
C TYR A 28 -6.77 7.72 3.58
N ASP A 29 -7.13 7.51 4.84
CA ASP A 29 -8.48 7.12 5.28
C ASP A 29 -9.37 8.30 5.69
N SER A 30 -8.87 9.54 5.62
CA SER A 30 -9.64 10.73 6.00
C SER A 30 -10.83 11.04 5.09
N GLY A 31 -10.88 10.39 3.92
CA GLY A 31 -11.84 10.67 2.85
C GLY A 31 -11.36 11.70 1.83
N ASP A 32 -10.30 12.47 2.15
CA ASP A 32 -9.59 13.36 1.23
C ASP A 32 -8.09 13.03 1.20
N ARG A 33 -7.64 12.47 0.07
CA ARG A 33 -6.26 12.01 -0.09
C ARG A 33 -5.31 13.12 -0.55
N GLN A 34 -5.79 14.36 -0.77
CA GLN A 34 -4.96 15.48 -1.22
C GLN A 34 -3.83 15.82 -0.24
N GLY A 35 -4.02 15.58 1.06
CA GLY A 35 -2.97 15.75 2.07
C GLY A 35 -1.70 14.92 1.82
N LEU A 36 -1.80 13.86 1.00
CA LEU A 36 -0.68 13.00 0.64
C LEU A 36 0.31 13.65 -0.34
N LEU A 37 -0.05 14.76 -1.01
CA LEU A 37 0.87 15.47 -1.91
C LEU A 37 2.21 15.82 -1.24
N SER A 38 2.18 16.12 0.05
CA SER A 38 3.38 16.45 0.84
C SER A 38 4.27 15.25 1.15
N ALA A 39 3.77 14.02 0.98
CA ALA A 39 4.49 12.78 1.26
C ALA A 39 5.28 12.26 0.05
N TYR A 40 4.95 12.70 -1.16
CA TYR A 40 5.55 12.21 -2.41
C TYR A 40 6.54 13.21 -3.02
N HIS A 41 7.60 12.68 -3.61
CA HIS A 41 8.50 13.43 -4.48
C HIS A 41 7.78 13.86 -5.76
N ASP A 42 8.18 14.99 -6.34
CA ASP A 42 7.54 15.54 -7.55
C ASP A 42 7.50 14.54 -8.70
N GLU A 43 8.57 13.76 -8.87
CA GLU A 43 8.73 12.69 -9.88
C GLU A 43 8.53 11.27 -9.31
N ALA A 44 7.74 11.12 -8.24
CA ALA A 44 7.48 9.81 -7.66
C ALA A 44 6.73 8.88 -8.65
N CYS A 45 6.86 7.57 -8.44
CA CYS A 45 6.15 6.55 -9.21
C CYS A 45 5.19 5.74 -8.35
N PHE A 46 3.98 5.46 -8.85
CA PHE A 46 3.02 4.55 -8.23
C PHE A 46 2.54 3.47 -9.21
N SER A 47 2.37 2.25 -8.71
CA SER A 47 1.63 1.21 -9.43
C SER A 47 0.81 0.35 -8.48
N LEU A 48 -0.32 -0.12 -8.99
CA LEU A 48 -1.21 -1.04 -8.31
C LEU A 48 -1.16 -2.41 -8.99
N SER A 49 -1.34 -3.47 -8.22
CA SER A 49 -1.53 -4.82 -8.75
C SER A 49 -2.48 -5.62 -7.87
N ILE A 50 -3.22 -6.54 -8.49
CA ILE A 50 -4.06 -7.53 -7.81
C ILE A 50 -3.67 -8.93 -8.29
N PRO A 51 -3.99 -10.00 -7.53
CA PRO A 51 -3.92 -11.36 -8.04
C PRO A 51 -4.66 -11.46 -9.37
N PHE A 52 -4.03 -12.09 -10.35
CA PHE A 52 -4.72 -12.45 -11.58
C PHE A 52 -5.20 -13.88 -11.43
N ASN A 53 -6.52 -14.09 -11.48
CA ASN A 53 -7.10 -15.41 -11.65
C ASN A 53 -7.77 -15.49 -13.04
N PRO A 54 -7.26 -16.31 -13.97
CA PRO A 54 -7.89 -16.50 -15.28
C PRO A 54 -9.22 -17.26 -15.23
N GLU A 55 -9.49 -17.99 -14.15
CA GLU A 55 -10.69 -18.83 -13.97
C GLU A 55 -11.82 -18.10 -13.22
N ASP A 56 -11.51 -17.04 -12.47
CA ASP A 56 -12.54 -16.23 -11.82
C ASP A 56 -12.98 -15.10 -12.73
N SER A 57 -14.28 -15.04 -13.05
CA SER A 57 -14.93 -13.74 -13.23
C SER A 57 -14.59 -12.92 -11.99
N ALA A 58 -13.70 -11.92 -12.12
CA ALA A 58 -13.11 -11.21 -10.98
C ALA A 58 -14.15 -11.02 -9.87
N PRO A 59 -13.87 -11.47 -8.62
CA PRO A 59 -14.80 -11.28 -7.52
C PRO A 59 -15.25 -9.82 -7.52
N SER A 60 -16.54 -9.58 -7.36
CA SER A 60 -17.16 -8.25 -7.47
C SER A 60 -16.43 -7.17 -6.65
N SER A 61 -15.71 -7.58 -5.59
CA SER A 61 -14.83 -6.75 -4.76
C SER A 61 -13.68 -6.09 -5.54
N PHE A 62 -13.09 -6.73 -6.56
CA PHE A 62 -11.92 -6.20 -7.27
C PHE A 62 -12.21 -5.34 -8.49
N CYS A 63 -13.47 -5.26 -8.94
CA CYS A 63 -13.82 -4.54 -10.17
C CYS A 63 -13.24 -3.12 -10.24
N LYS A 64 -13.14 -2.44 -9.09
CA LYS A 64 -12.60 -1.09 -8.99
C LYS A 64 -11.07 -1.02 -9.08
N PHE A 65 -10.36 -2.08 -8.71
CA PHE A 65 -8.90 -2.16 -8.77
C PHE A 65 -8.39 -2.78 -10.07
N PHE A 66 -9.24 -3.54 -10.77
CA PHE A 66 -8.87 -4.30 -11.97
C PHE A 66 -8.34 -3.41 -13.10
N LYS A 67 -9.00 -2.26 -13.35
CA LYS A 67 -8.63 -1.33 -14.42
C LYS A 67 -7.23 -0.74 -14.24
N ASP A 68 -6.79 -0.57 -13.00
CA ASP A 68 -5.49 0.01 -12.65
C ASP A 68 -4.43 -1.06 -12.35
N SER A 69 -4.76 -2.36 -12.50
CA SER A 69 -3.85 -3.45 -12.18
C SER A 69 -2.74 -3.61 -13.22
N ARG A 70 -1.51 -3.36 -12.79
CA ARG A 70 -0.30 -3.47 -13.60
C ARG A 70 0.41 -4.80 -13.39
N ASN A 71 -0.01 -5.83 -14.12
CA ASN A 71 0.69 -7.12 -14.14
C ASN A 71 1.57 -7.26 -15.41
N ILE A 72 2.87 -6.94 -15.29
CA ILE A 72 3.81 -6.96 -16.43
C ILE A 72 4.04 -8.37 -17.04
N LYS A 73 3.73 -9.44 -16.29
CA LYS A 73 3.81 -10.81 -16.80
C LYS A 73 2.73 -11.05 -17.85
N ILE A 74 1.55 -10.46 -17.66
CA ILE A 74 0.36 -10.66 -18.49
C ILE A 74 0.22 -9.55 -19.53
N LEU A 75 0.28 -8.30 -19.08
CA LEU A 75 0.22 -7.13 -19.94
C LEU A 75 1.50 -7.08 -20.79
N LYS A 76 1.36 -7.24 -22.11
CA LYS A 76 2.49 -7.21 -23.06
C LYS A 76 2.65 -5.90 -23.78
N ASP A 77 1.55 -5.17 -23.98
CA ASP A 77 1.56 -3.88 -24.64
C ASP A 77 2.42 -2.86 -23.87
N PRO A 78 3.46 -2.28 -24.48
CA PRO A 78 4.37 -1.36 -23.81
C PRO A 78 3.74 0.00 -23.48
N TYR A 79 2.75 0.45 -24.26
CA TYR A 79 2.06 1.71 -24.04
C TYR A 79 1.18 1.62 -22.79
N LEU A 80 0.35 0.58 -22.69
CA LEU A 80 -0.48 0.31 -21.52
C LEU A 80 0.35 0.07 -20.26
N ARG A 81 1.54 -0.54 -20.37
CA ARG A 81 2.48 -0.69 -19.25
C ARG A 81 2.98 0.66 -18.72
N GLY A 82 3.12 1.65 -19.59
CA GLY A 82 3.45 3.02 -19.23
C GLY A 82 2.27 3.70 -18.53
N GLU A 83 1.07 3.65 -19.12
CA GLU A 83 -0.12 4.33 -18.56
C GLU A 83 -0.54 3.85 -17.16
N LEU A 84 -0.30 2.57 -16.85
CA LEU A 84 -0.60 2.00 -15.54
C LEU A 84 0.49 2.26 -14.49
N LEU A 85 1.62 2.87 -14.88
CA LEU A 85 2.62 3.39 -13.95
C LEU A 85 2.40 4.90 -13.81
N LYS A 86 1.78 5.32 -12.71
CA LYS A 86 1.54 6.74 -12.45
C LYS A 86 2.86 7.41 -12.14
N HIS A 87 3.10 8.55 -12.79
CA HIS A 87 4.35 9.29 -12.69
C HIS A 87 4.02 10.73 -12.31
N THR A 88 4.74 11.26 -11.34
CA THR A 88 4.48 12.51 -10.61
C THR A 88 3.53 12.40 -9.43
N LYS A 89 3.77 13.22 -8.40
CA LYS A 89 2.93 13.21 -7.18
C LYS A 89 1.46 13.54 -7.44
N LEU A 90 1.15 14.37 -8.46
CA LEU A 90 -0.21 14.74 -8.81
C LEU A 90 -0.95 13.52 -9.39
N ASP A 91 -0.39 12.88 -10.40
CA ASP A 91 -0.96 11.66 -11.00
C ASP A 91 -1.15 10.55 -9.96
N ILE A 92 -0.21 10.44 -9.01
CA ILE A 92 -0.31 9.48 -7.90
C ILE A 92 -1.51 9.83 -7.03
N VAL A 93 -1.59 11.06 -6.51
CA VAL A 93 -2.66 11.42 -5.56
C VAL A 93 -4.03 11.43 -6.22
N ASP A 94 -4.13 11.78 -7.50
CA ASP A 94 -5.38 11.68 -8.27
C ASP A 94 -5.80 10.22 -8.45
N SER A 95 -4.86 9.35 -8.83
CA SER A 95 -5.10 7.90 -8.91
C SER A 95 -5.53 7.33 -7.56
N LEU A 96 -4.83 7.69 -6.47
CA LEU A 96 -5.20 7.29 -5.12
C LEU A 96 -6.57 7.84 -4.75
N SER A 97 -6.93 9.07 -5.11
CA SER A 97 -8.23 9.67 -4.80
C SER A 97 -9.39 8.98 -5.53
N ALA A 98 -9.14 8.41 -6.71
CA ALA A 98 -10.11 7.63 -7.47
C ALA A 98 -10.34 6.21 -6.90
N LEU A 99 -9.41 5.68 -6.09
CA LEU A 99 -9.59 4.40 -5.41
C LEU A 99 -10.69 4.48 -4.35
N PRO A 100 -11.36 3.36 -3.99
CA PRO A 100 -12.40 3.34 -2.96
C PRO A 100 -11.91 3.95 -1.64
N LYS A 101 -12.79 4.64 -0.91
CA LYS A 101 -12.46 5.02 0.47
C LYS A 101 -12.29 3.79 1.33
N THR A 102 -11.34 3.87 2.25
CA THR A 102 -10.86 2.76 3.06
C THR A 102 -10.85 3.12 4.53
N GLN A 103 -10.80 2.08 5.35
CA GLN A 103 -10.43 2.16 6.77
C GLN A 103 -9.43 1.05 7.04
N HIS A 104 -8.17 1.40 7.27
CA HIS A 104 -7.10 0.45 7.59
C HIS A 104 -7.13 0.07 9.06
N ASP A 105 -6.91 -1.21 9.36
CA ASP A 105 -6.62 -1.64 10.72
C ASP A 105 -5.14 -1.41 11.03
N LEU A 106 -4.82 -0.23 11.55
CA LEU A 106 -3.45 0.17 11.89
C LEU A 106 -2.80 -0.76 12.92
N SER A 107 -3.60 -1.43 13.77
CA SER A 107 -3.07 -2.36 14.78
C SER A 107 -2.57 -3.67 14.17
N SER A 108 -3.07 -4.03 12.99
CA SER A 108 -2.67 -5.22 12.23
C SER A 108 -1.38 -5.04 11.41
N PHE A 109 -0.82 -3.83 11.36
CA PHE A 109 0.27 -3.54 10.44
C PHE A 109 1.55 -4.27 10.80
N LEU A 110 2.05 -5.06 9.84
CA LEU A 110 3.38 -5.65 9.86
C LEU A 110 4.29 -4.84 8.95
N VAL A 111 5.21 -4.11 9.56
CA VAL A 111 6.18 -3.27 8.86
C VAL A 111 7.53 -3.97 8.83
N ASP A 112 8.06 -4.16 7.63
CA ASP A 112 9.38 -4.74 7.39
C ASP A 112 10.25 -3.74 6.63
N MET A 113 11.38 -3.34 7.22
CA MET A 113 12.38 -2.48 6.59
C MET A 113 13.54 -3.36 6.14
N TRP A 114 13.51 -3.71 4.86
CA TRP A 114 14.38 -4.71 4.28
C TRP A 114 15.62 -4.09 3.59
N TYR A 115 15.67 -2.75 3.44
CA TYR A 115 16.85 -2.05 2.92
C TYR A 115 16.96 -0.62 3.46
N GLN A 116 18.18 -0.24 3.85
CA GLN A 116 18.48 1.11 4.36
C GLN A 116 19.89 1.55 3.96
N THR A 117 20.01 2.80 3.50
CA THR A 117 21.26 3.55 3.35
C THR A 117 21.10 4.94 3.95
N GLU A 118 22.13 5.79 3.83
CA GLU A 118 22.04 7.21 4.18
C GLU A 118 21.02 7.98 3.32
N TRP A 119 20.81 7.53 2.08
CA TRP A 119 20.04 8.26 1.07
C TRP A 119 18.65 7.65 0.81
N MET A 120 18.43 6.41 1.25
CA MET A 120 17.27 5.63 0.85
C MET A 120 16.81 4.67 1.95
N LEU A 121 15.51 4.52 2.06
CA LEU A 121 14.82 3.57 2.91
C LEU A 121 13.81 2.80 2.06
N CYS A 122 13.87 1.47 2.12
CA CYS A 122 12.88 0.62 1.50
C CYS A 122 12.21 -0.24 2.56
N PHE A 123 10.88 -0.21 2.56
CA PHE A 123 10.09 -0.92 3.55
C PHE A 123 8.75 -1.36 2.95
N SER A 124 8.17 -2.39 3.55
CA SER A 124 6.87 -2.91 3.19
C SER A 124 5.94 -2.84 4.39
N VAL A 125 4.68 -2.48 4.15
CA VAL A 125 3.60 -2.52 5.11
C VAL A 125 2.62 -3.58 4.65
N ASN A 126 2.35 -4.57 5.50
CA ASN A 126 1.32 -5.56 5.29
C ASN A 126 0.20 -5.34 6.29
N GLY A 127 -1.05 -5.54 5.89
CA GLY A 127 -2.18 -5.38 6.78
C GLY A 127 -3.50 -5.64 6.08
N VAL A 128 -4.58 -5.20 6.71
CA VAL A 128 -5.93 -5.25 6.15
C VAL A 128 -6.59 -3.88 6.16
N PHE A 129 -7.53 -3.68 5.24
CA PHE A 129 -8.42 -2.52 5.22
C PHE A 129 -9.83 -2.95 4.85
N LYS A 130 -10.80 -2.12 5.25
CA LYS A 130 -12.20 -2.25 4.89
C LYS A 130 -12.60 -1.17 3.88
N GLU A 131 -13.36 -1.52 2.85
CA GLU A 131 -14.00 -0.50 2.00
C GLU A 131 -15.19 0.13 2.74
N VAL A 132 -15.24 1.46 2.78
CA VAL A 132 -16.29 2.19 3.52
C VAL A 132 -17.43 2.68 2.63
N GLU A 133 -17.31 2.59 1.31
CA GLU A 133 -18.34 3.04 0.36
C GLU A 133 -18.42 2.23 -0.94
N GLY A 134 -19.56 2.37 -1.64
CA GLY A 134 -19.84 1.72 -2.92
C GLY A 134 -20.32 0.27 -2.78
N GLN A 135 -20.37 -0.45 -3.90
CA GLN A 135 -20.96 -1.81 -3.95
C GLN A 135 -20.24 -2.85 -3.08
N SER A 136 -18.96 -2.64 -2.80
CA SER A 136 -18.12 -3.51 -1.96
C SER A 136 -18.00 -2.98 -0.51
N GLN A 137 -18.85 -2.03 -0.10
CA GLN A 137 -18.83 -1.53 1.27
C GLN A 137 -18.95 -2.68 2.27
N GLY A 138 -18.07 -2.72 3.27
CA GLY A 138 -18.03 -3.83 4.22
C GLY A 138 -16.94 -4.85 3.94
N SER A 139 -16.53 -4.99 2.67
CA SER A 139 -15.50 -5.96 2.27
C SER A 139 -14.17 -5.63 2.93
N VAL A 140 -13.53 -6.68 3.46
CA VAL A 140 -12.19 -6.60 4.05
C VAL A 140 -11.21 -7.19 3.05
N LEU A 141 -10.19 -6.42 2.71
CA LEU A 141 -9.12 -6.82 1.80
C LEU A 141 -7.80 -6.79 2.55
N ALA A 142 -6.88 -7.66 2.16
CA ALA A 142 -5.51 -7.64 2.61
C ALA A 142 -4.64 -6.90 1.59
N PHE A 143 -3.57 -6.28 2.08
CA PHE A 143 -2.63 -5.59 1.22
C PHE A 143 -1.18 -5.82 1.64
N THR A 144 -0.31 -5.65 0.65
CA THR A 144 1.12 -5.41 0.84
C THR A 144 1.46 -4.15 0.06
N ARG A 145 1.97 -3.13 0.76
CA ARG A 145 2.39 -1.87 0.14
C ARG A 145 3.87 -1.65 0.39
N THR A 146 4.64 -1.58 -0.68
CA THR A 146 6.09 -1.35 -0.63
C THR A 146 6.39 0.09 -0.97
N PHE A 147 7.19 0.73 -0.13
CA PHE A 147 7.64 2.09 -0.31
C PHE A 147 9.17 2.12 -0.45
N ILE A 148 9.64 2.98 -1.34
CA ILE A 148 11.01 3.48 -1.37
C ILE A 148 10.92 4.97 -1.09
N ALA A 149 11.66 5.43 -0.09
CA ALA A 149 11.66 6.82 0.32
C ALA A 149 13.07 7.33 0.58
N THR A 150 13.26 8.63 0.37
CA THR A 150 14.48 9.34 0.76
C THR A 150 14.26 10.04 2.09
N PRO A 151 15.28 10.16 2.95
CA PRO A 151 15.20 10.99 4.15
C PRO A 151 15.01 12.46 3.77
N GLY A 152 13.96 13.09 4.30
CA GLY A 152 13.72 14.53 4.19
C GLY A 152 14.32 15.31 5.36
N SER A 153 14.14 16.63 5.34
CA SER A 153 14.46 17.50 6.48
C SER A 153 13.57 17.14 7.68
N SER A 154 14.06 17.38 8.89
CA SER A 154 13.31 17.17 10.15
C SER A 154 12.76 15.74 10.35
N SER A 155 13.50 14.71 9.93
CA SER A 155 13.10 13.30 10.06
C SER A 155 11.81 12.91 9.31
N SER A 156 11.41 13.69 8.31
CA SER A 156 10.39 13.33 7.33
C SER A 156 10.93 12.29 6.33
N LEU A 157 10.04 11.55 5.66
CA LEU A 157 10.39 10.74 4.50
C LEU A 157 9.67 11.31 3.28
N CYS A 158 10.34 11.25 2.14
CA CYS A 158 9.79 11.63 0.85
C CYS A 158 9.71 10.37 -0.03
N ILE A 159 8.50 9.94 -0.37
CA ILE A 159 8.26 8.72 -1.12
C ILE A 159 8.65 8.96 -2.59
N VAL A 160 9.53 8.10 -3.12
CA VAL A 160 9.97 8.13 -4.53
C VAL A 160 9.38 6.97 -5.33
N ASN A 161 9.10 5.83 -4.70
CA ASN A 161 8.34 4.73 -5.32
C ASN A 161 7.34 4.14 -4.34
N ASP A 162 6.15 3.84 -4.86
CA ASP A 162 5.05 3.23 -4.13
C ASP A 162 4.44 2.10 -4.97
N LYS A 163 4.36 0.91 -4.40
CA LYS A 163 3.73 -0.23 -5.03
C LYS A 163 2.69 -0.81 -4.09
N LEU A 164 1.43 -0.80 -4.52
CA LEU A 164 0.34 -1.40 -3.80
C LEU A 164 -0.05 -2.75 -4.43
N PHE A 165 -0.09 -3.79 -3.61
CA PHE A 165 -0.68 -5.08 -3.96
C PHE A 165 -1.91 -5.33 -3.08
N VAL A 166 -3.07 -5.51 -3.69
CA VAL A 166 -4.35 -5.75 -2.98
C VAL A 166 -4.84 -7.15 -3.31
N ARG A 167 -5.31 -7.89 -2.31
CA ARG A 167 -5.80 -9.26 -2.44
C ARG A 167 -6.92 -9.53 -1.44
N ASP A 168 -7.65 -10.62 -1.64
CA ASP A 168 -8.66 -11.02 -0.67
C ASP A 168 -7.98 -11.44 0.63
N THR A 169 -8.68 -11.23 1.74
CA THR A 169 -8.39 -12.00 2.94
C THR A 169 -8.80 -13.43 2.64
N SER A 170 -7.85 -14.32 2.40
CA SER A 170 -8.14 -15.74 2.30
C SER A 170 -8.97 -16.14 3.53
N HIS A 171 -10.16 -16.70 3.33
CA HIS A 171 -10.79 -17.48 4.38
C HIS A 171 -9.81 -18.61 4.71
N GLN A 172 -9.01 -18.45 5.76
CA GLN A 172 -8.41 -19.61 6.40
C GLN A 172 -9.59 -20.35 7.01
N GLY A 173 -10.21 -21.23 6.21
CA GLY A 173 -11.11 -22.24 6.73
C GLY A 173 -10.34 -23.02 7.78
N THR A 174 -10.87 -22.96 9.00
CA THR A 174 -10.51 -23.80 10.14
C THR A 174 -10.49 -25.28 9.77
#